data_AF-A0A2E2Z792-F1
#
_entry.id   AF-A0A2E2Z792-F1
#
_cell.length_a   1.000
_cell.length_b   1.000
_cell.length_c   1.000
_cell.angle_alpha   90.00
_cell.angle_beta   90.00
_cell.angle_gamma   90.00
#
_symmetry.space_group_name_H-M   'P 1'
#
loop_
_entity.id
_entity.type
_entity.pdbx_description
1 polymer ?
#
loop_
_entity_poly.entity_id
_entity_poly.type
_entity_poly.pdbx_seq_one_letter_code
_entity_poly.pdbx_strand_id
1 'polypeptide(L)'
;MKKVCIHFFGFRGDEYNSAKKIWGEPDFIHPVHDRRAYLEIDKEHDILIFANNEHPDVLSKYRREYTDLKNATKVPYNAWGYL
;
A
#
# COMPACT_ATOMS: atom_id res chain seq x y z
N MET A 1 17.18 -15.93 14.44
CA MET A 1 15.86 -15.30 14.71
C MET A 1 15.43 -14.61 13.43
N LYS A 2 14.17 -14.79 13.01
CA LYS A 2 13.64 -14.05 11.85
C LYS A 2 13.49 -12.58 12.27
N LYS A 3 13.85 -11.63 11.39
CA LYS A 3 13.68 -10.21 11.67
C LYS A 3 12.18 -9.90 11.67
N VAL A 4 11.68 -9.22 12.71
CA VAL A 4 10.34 -8.63 12.74
C VAL A 4 10.35 -7.40 11.84
N CYS A 5 9.47 -7.38 10.83
CA CYS A 5 9.32 -6.25 9.92
C CYS A 5 8.13 -5.38 10.31
N ILE A 6 8.22 -4.07 10.02
CA ILE A 6 7.14 -3.11 10.25
C ILE A 6 6.55 -2.67 8.92
N HIS A 7 5.24 -2.85 8.77
CA HIS A 7 4.48 -2.54 7.56
C HIS A 7 3.50 -1.41 7.83
N PHE A 8 3.60 -0.34 7.05
CA PHE A 8 2.69 0.81 7.12
C PHE A 8 1.69 0.75 5.96
N PHE A 9 0.40 0.69 6.27
CA PHE A 9 -0.70 0.63 5.30
C PHE A 9 -1.46 1.95 5.23
N GLY A 10 -1.59 2.51 4.04
CA GLY A 10 -2.49 3.63 3.76
C GLY A 10 -2.00 5.00 4.21
N PHE A 11 -0.77 5.11 4.70
CA PHE A 11 -0.15 6.37 5.13
C PHE A 11 0.07 7.32 3.93
N ARG A 12 -0.40 8.58 4.05
CA ARG A 12 -0.30 9.61 3.00
C ARG A 12 -0.02 11.03 3.52
N GLY A 13 -0.03 11.25 4.83
CA GLY A 13 0.19 12.57 5.42
C GLY A 13 1.00 12.52 6.72
N ASP A 14 0.74 13.49 7.59
CA ASP A 14 1.47 13.70 8.84
C ASP A 14 1.34 12.54 9.85
N GLU A 15 0.33 11.69 9.69
CA GLU A 15 0.17 10.47 10.47
C GLU A 15 1.38 9.53 10.32
N TYR A 16 2.10 9.59 9.19
CA TYR A 16 3.36 8.87 8.98
C TYR A 16 4.44 9.29 9.98
N ASN A 17 4.64 10.59 10.14
CA ASN A 17 5.64 11.14 11.06
C ASN A 17 5.28 10.85 12.52
N SER A 18 3.99 10.82 12.85
CA SER A 18 3.52 10.44 14.18
C SER A 18 3.75 8.96 14.47
N ALA A 19 3.42 8.07 13.53
CA ALA A 19 3.65 6.63 13.68
C ALA A 19 5.14 6.30 13.82
N LYS A 20 6.01 6.95 13.04
CA LYS A 20 7.47 6.78 13.13
C LYS A 20 8.05 7.07 14.50
N LYS A 21 7.49 8.03 15.24
CA LYS A 21 7.97 8.36 16.60
C LYS A 21 7.68 7.24 17.61
N ILE A 22 6.69 6.40 17.34
CA ILE A 22 6.26 5.32 18.24
C ILE A 22 6.90 3.99 17.81
N TRP A 23 6.88 3.71 16.51
CA TRP A 23 7.22 2.40 15.96
C TRP A 23 8.56 2.38 15.22
N GLY A 24 9.17 3.53 14.95
CA GLY A 24 10.37 3.64 14.12
C GLY A 24 10.08 3.71 12.62
N GLU A 25 11.13 3.59 11.81
CA GLU A 25 11.00 3.54 10.34
C GLU A 25 10.29 2.25 9.91
N PRO A 26 9.33 2.31 8.98
CA PRO A 26 8.77 1.10 8.39
C PRO A 26 9.79 0.43 7.47
N ASP A 27 9.79 -0.91 7.46
CA ASP A 27 10.50 -1.70 6.46
C ASP A 27 9.75 -1.71 5.12
N PHE A 28 8.41 -1.64 5.18
CA PHE A 28 7.53 -1.63 4.00
C PHE A 28 6.43 -0.57 4.11
N ILE A 29 6.13 0.08 2.99
CA ILE A 29 5.02 1.02 2.87
C ILE A 29 4.08 0.53 1.78
N HIS A 30 2.87 0.19 2.19
CA HIS A 30 1.80 -0.31 1.33
C HIS A 30 0.76 0.80 1.12
N PRO A 31 0.51 1.23 -0.12
CA PRO A 31 -0.49 2.27 -0.38
C PRO A 31 -1.93 1.87 0.00
N VAL A 32 -2.19 0.55 0.04
CA VAL A 32 -3.47 -0.10 0.37
C VAL A 32 -3.21 -1.45 1.05
N HIS A 33 -4.16 -1.92 1.85
CA HIS A 33 -4.16 -3.25 2.42
C HIS A 33 -4.77 -4.25 1.43
N ASP A 34 -3.94 -4.97 0.67
CA ASP A 34 -4.40 -5.91 -0.35
C ASP A 34 -3.76 -7.30 -0.25
N ARG A 35 -4.18 -8.23 -1.12
CA ARG A 35 -3.64 -9.60 -1.13
C ARG A 35 -2.16 -9.69 -1.52
N ARG A 36 -1.60 -8.69 -2.21
CA ARG A 36 -0.20 -8.72 -2.65
C ARG A 36 0.74 -8.42 -1.49
N ALA A 37 0.34 -7.56 -0.55
CA ALA A 37 1.11 -7.30 0.65
C ALA A 37 1.38 -8.58 1.46
N TYR A 38 0.44 -9.53 1.47
CA TYR A 38 0.60 -10.82 2.16
C TYR A 38 1.63 -11.78 1.55
N LEU A 39 2.19 -11.47 0.37
CA LEU A 39 3.36 -12.21 -0.11
C LEU A 39 4.64 -11.85 0.66
N GLU A 40 4.65 -10.71 1.36
CA GLU A 40 5.80 -10.18 2.08
C GLU A 40 5.62 -10.25 3.61
N ILE A 41 4.38 -10.35 4.10
CA ILE A 41 4.05 -10.35 5.53
C ILE A 41 4.23 -11.72 6.18
N ASP A 42 4.99 -11.77 7.27
CA ASP A 42 4.94 -12.84 8.28
C ASP A 42 3.80 -12.56 9.28
N LYS A 43 2.67 -13.27 9.12
CA LYS A 43 1.44 -13.03 9.89
C LYS A 43 1.58 -13.25 11.39
N GLU A 44 2.59 -13.99 11.83
CA GLU A 44 2.79 -14.33 13.23
C GLU A 44 3.74 -13.36 13.94
N HIS A 45 4.62 -12.70 13.18
CA HIS A 45 5.74 -11.96 13.76
C HIS A 45 5.80 -10.50 13.35
N ASP A 46 5.31 -10.13 12.17
CA ASP A 46 5.40 -8.75 11.66
C ASP A 46 4.36 -7.82 12.29
N ILE A 47 4.71 -6.54 12.35
CA ILE A 47 3.84 -5.49 12.89
C ILE A 47 3.17 -4.76 11.72
N LEU A 48 1.84 -4.80 11.70
CA LEU A 48 1.03 -4.15 10.67
C LEU A 48 0.34 -2.92 11.27
N ILE A 49 0.61 -1.74 10.73
CA ILE A 49 0.01 -0.48 11.17
C ILE A 49 -0.85 0.07 10.05
N PHE A 50 -2.10 0.39 10.36
CA PHE A 50 -3.10 0.84 9.40
C PHE A 50 -3.44 2.31 9.65
N ALA A 51 -3.54 3.08 8.58
CA ALA A 51 -3.93 4.48 8.60
C ALA A 51 -5.06 4.76 7.59
N ASN A 52 -5.74 5.89 7.78
CA ASN A 52 -6.81 6.37 6.91
C ASN A 52 -7.95 5.35 6.77
N ASN A 53 -8.23 4.89 5.54
CA ASN A 53 -9.32 3.97 5.24
C ASN A 53 -8.88 2.50 5.20
N GLU A 54 -7.62 2.19 5.55
CA GLU A 54 -7.14 0.82 5.61
C GLU A 54 -7.49 0.18 6.95
N HIS A 55 -7.79 -1.12 6.93
CA HIS A 55 -8.26 -1.84 8.12
C HIS A 55 -7.74 -3.28 8.12
N PRO A 56 -7.35 -3.86 9.27
CA PRO A 56 -6.83 -5.22 9.35
C PRO A 56 -7.80 -6.28 8.84
N ASP A 57 -9.11 -6.06 8.99
CA ASP A 57 -10.14 -7.02 8.56
C ASP A 57 -10.67 -6.77 7.14
N VAL A 58 -10.25 -5.68 6.48
CA VAL A 58 -10.76 -5.30 5.17
C VAL A 58 -9.62 -5.33 4.16
N LEU A 59 -9.69 -6.29 3.24
CA LEU A 59 -8.83 -6.30 2.07
C LEU A 59 -9.40 -5.37 1.01
N SER A 60 -8.66 -4.32 0.69
CA SER A 60 -8.92 -3.48 -0.46
C SER A 60 -8.89 -4.31 -1.73
N LYS A 61 -9.94 -4.13 -2.55
CA LYS A 61 -9.97 -4.68 -3.92
C LYS A 61 -9.07 -3.88 -4.87
N TYR A 62 -8.55 -2.75 -4.41
CA TYR A 62 -7.91 -1.74 -5.22
C TYR A 62 -6.42 -2.05 -5.39
N ARG A 63 -6.00 -2.60 -6.53
CA ARG A 63 -4.59 -2.52 -6.91
C ARG A 63 -4.38 -1.15 -7.56
N ARG A 64 -3.76 -0.22 -6.83
CA ARG A 64 -3.47 1.13 -7.35
C ARG A 64 -2.72 1.09 -8.68
N GLU A 65 -1.77 0.16 -8.81
CA GLU A 65 -1.09 -0.12 -10.08
C GLU A 65 -2.06 -0.37 -11.25
N TYR A 66 -3.13 -1.16 -11.08
CA TYR A 66 -4.10 -1.40 -12.15
C TYR A 66 -5.01 -0.22 -12.45
N THR A 67 -5.36 0.60 -11.45
CA THR A 67 -6.16 1.80 -11.70
C THR A 67 -5.33 2.90 -12.32
N ASP A 68 -4.09 3.08 -11.86
CA ASP A 68 -3.14 4.04 -12.41
C ASP A 68 -2.72 3.59 -13.82
N LEU A 69 -2.51 2.29 -14.08
CA LEU A 69 -2.38 1.74 -15.43
C LEU A 69 -3.63 1.98 -16.26
N LYS A 70 -4.84 1.66 -15.77
CA LYS A 70 -6.10 1.91 -16.51
C LYS A 70 -6.28 3.37 -16.86
N ASN A 71 -5.90 4.29 -15.96
CA ASN A 71 -6.00 5.72 -16.19
C ASN A 71 -4.86 6.26 -17.05
N ALA A 72 -3.66 5.69 -16.98
CA ALA A 72 -2.55 6.01 -17.89
C ALA A 72 -2.79 5.47 -19.31
N THR A 73 -3.47 4.32 -19.44
CA THR A 73 -3.92 3.76 -20.72
C THR A 73 -5.18 4.41 -21.28
N LYS A 74 -5.83 5.33 -20.53
CA LYS A 74 -6.76 6.30 -21.12
C LYS A 74 -5.96 7.38 -21.87
N VAL A 75 -5.06 6.96 -22.74
CA VAL A 75 -4.68 7.78 -23.89
C VAL A 75 -5.97 7.87 -24.71
N PRO A 76 -6.48 9.07 -25.03
CA PRO A 76 -7.67 9.16 -25.86
C PRO A 76 -7.32 8.51 -27.20
N TYR A 77 -7.91 7.35 -27.49
CA TYR A 77 -7.90 6.79 -28.82
C TYR A 77 -8.74 7.72 -29.70
N ASN A 78 -8.13 8.77 -30.22
CA ASN A 78 -8.67 9.44 -31.38
C ASN A 78 -8.44 8.51 -32.57
N ALA A 79 -9.41 8.46 -33.49
CA ALA A 79 -9.50 7.48 -34.57
C ALA A 79 -8.37 7.55 -35.64
N TRP A 80 -7.23 8.18 -35.32
CA TRP A 80 -6.14 8.47 -36.26
C TRP A 80 -4.74 8.25 -35.66
N GLY A 81 -4.65 7.40 -34.64
CA GLY A 81 -3.42 6.78 -34.10
C GLY A 81 -2.10 7.47 -34.43
N TYR A 82 -1.68 8.42 -33.60
CA TYR A 82 -0.29 8.68 -33.20
C TYR A 82 -0.35 9.67 -32.04
N LEU A 83 0.25 9.31 -30.90
CA LEU A 83 1.23 10.08 -30.13
C LEU A 83 1.95 9.09 -29.21
#